data_AF-A0A1Y3MFX4-F1
#
_entry.id   AF-A0A1Y3MFX4-F1
#
_cell.length_a   1.000
_cell.length_b   1.000
_cell.length_c   1.000
_cell.angle_alpha   90.00
_cell.angle_beta   90.00
_cell.angle_gamma   90.00
#
_symmetry.space_group_name_H-M   'P 1'
#
loop_
_entity.id
_entity.type
_entity.pdbx_description
1 polymer ?
#
loop_
_entity_poly.entity_id
_entity_poly.type
_entity_poly.pdbx_seq_one_letter_code
_entity_poly.pdbx_strand_id
1 'polypeptide(L)'
;MSIKDKLELINTPEEVFETAGDLLGKGHEIVDTLSEYSPYVRLANNWMNKRREYKCKQFLQGLAMKVLLREELNSDDLQKLDELLKKNVNMLLIIDILEEATKTVSDISSKLLGIIAGQVIEGQRTFTYDDWILINGLKNMNNWDIENFKKIYSYFEEHPEDGEVSTTCLIQNISMEEYKQIINNSVETKDHSIQESIMNNEEFKTLKSSLMRISSFQIISVGPVTFAMDSVTFERNKVGNELYKLIKIIER
;
A
#
# COMPACT_ATOMS: atom_id res chain seq x y z
N MET A 1 38.20 -23.22 21.77
CA MET A 1 36.80 -22.76 21.68
C MET A 1 36.11 -23.54 20.59
N SER A 2 35.01 -24.19 20.95
CA SER A 2 34.22 -25.04 20.06
C SER A 2 33.41 -24.18 19.08
N ILE A 3 33.08 -24.71 17.90
CA ILE A 3 32.16 -24.08 16.93
C ILE A 3 30.78 -23.84 17.57
N LYS A 4 30.41 -24.63 18.60
CA LYS A 4 29.23 -24.37 19.43
C LYS A 4 29.31 -23.05 20.22
N ASP A 5 30.50 -22.63 20.65
CA ASP A 5 30.69 -21.40 21.43
C ASP A 5 30.63 -20.14 20.54
N LYS A 6 30.71 -20.29 19.21
CA LYS A 6 30.49 -19.19 18.24
C LYS A 6 29.03 -19.06 17.80
N LEU A 7 28.20 -20.07 18.06
CA LEU A 7 26.78 -20.09 17.69
C LEU A 7 25.86 -19.43 18.73
N GLU A 8 26.37 -19.12 19.93
CA GLU A 8 25.58 -18.47 21.00
C GLU A 8 25.68 -16.93 21.01
N LEU A 9 26.46 -16.34 20.10
CA LEU A 9 26.67 -14.88 20.01
C LEU A 9 25.91 -14.21 18.83
N ILE A 10 25.18 -14.96 18.01
CA ILE A 10 24.50 -14.48 16.79
C ILE A 10 23.02 -14.15 17.06
N ASN A 11 22.72 -13.52 18.21
CA ASN A 11 21.36 -13.09 18.57
C ASN A 11 21.13 -11.58 18.41
N THR A 12 21.99 -10.89 17.66
CA THR A 12 21.81 -9.47 17.38
C THR A 12 21.25 -9.23 15.97
N PRO A 13 20.27 -8.32 15.82
CA PRO A 13 19.67 -7.93 14.54
C PRO A 13 20.65 -7.48 13.44
N GLU A 14 21.92 -7.27 13.78
CA GLU A 14 22.96 -6.64 12.96
C GLU A 14 23.39 -7.45 11.73
N GLU A 15 23.41 -8.79 11.78
CA GLU A 15 23.82 -9.61 10.62
C GLU A 15 22.77 -9.64 9.49
N VAL A 16 21.50 -9.38 9.82
CA VAL A 16 20.42 -9.21 8.83
C VAL A 16 20.61 -7.94 8.00
N PHE A 17 21.23 -6.90 8.57
CA PHE A 17 21.53 -5.66 7.87
C PHE A 17 22.66 -5.82 6.86
N GLU A 18 23.61 -6.72 7.10
CA GLU A 18 24.77 -6.92 6.22
C GLU A 18 24.33 -7.59 4.90
N THR A 19 23.43 -8.57 4.96
CA THR A 19 22.96 -9.30 3.77
C THR A 19 21.98 -8.47 2.91
N ALA A 20 21.10 -7.69 3.52
CA ALA A 20 20.24 -6.74 2.81
C ALA A 20 21.04 -5.53 2.29
N GLY A 21 22.09 -5.14 3.02
CA GLY A 21 23.08 -4.14 2.62
C GLY A 21 23.87 -4.55 1.38
N ASP A 22 24.28 -5.81 1.26
CA ASP A 22 25.00 -6.33 0.09
C ASP A 22 24.16 -6.33 -1.20
N LEU A 23 22.85 -6.56 -1.09
CA LEU A 23 21.90 -6.45 -2.21
C LEU A 23 21.73 -5.00 -2.68
N LEU A 24 21.79 -4.03 -1.76
CA LEU A 24 21.69 -2.58 -2.02
C LEU A 24 23.04 -1.93 -2.39
N GLY A 25 24.16 -2.51 -1.95
CA GLY A 25 25.52 -2.02 -2.22
C GLY A 25 25.86 -2.01 -3.71
N LYS A 26 25.23 -2.88 -4.51
CA LYS A 26 25.34 -2.84 -5.97
C LYS A 26 24.62 -1.65 -6.62
N GLY A 27 23.73 -0.97 -5.89
CA GLY A 27 23.11 0.30 -6.30
C GLY A 27 23.80 1.56 -5.74
N HIS A 28 24.84 1.40 -4.91
CA HIS A 28 25.57 2.52 -4.28
C HIS A 28 26.44 3.34 -5.24
N GLU A 29 26.85 2.78 -6.39
CA GLU A 29 27.75 3.48 -7.32
C GLU A 29 27.18 4.81 -7.87
N ILE A 30 25.86 5.02 -7.81
CA ILE A 30 25.21 6.25 -8.30
C ILE A 30 25.11 7.34 -7.21
N VAL A 31 25.19 6.98 -5.92
CA VAL A 31 24.97 7.91 -4.80
C VAL A 31 26.29 8.44 -4.23
N ASP A 32 27.38 7.68 -4.38
CA ASP A 32 28.69 8.04 -3.82
C ASP A 32 29.34 9.27 -4.47
N THR A 33 28.82 9.76 -5.60
CA THR A 33 29.37 10.97 -6.24
C THR A 33 28.87 12.30 -5.65
N LEU A 34 27.87 12.29 -4.74
CA LEU A 34 27.28 13.52 -4.17
C LEU A 34 27.50 13.70 -2.66
N SER A 35 27.94 12.66 -1.96
CA SER A 35 28.09 12.64 -0.49
C SER A 35 29.32 13.42 0.02
N GLU A 36 30.24 13.81 -0.85
CA GLU A 36 31.49 14.49 -0.50
C GLU A 36 31.33 15.96 -0.07
N TYR A 37 30.16 16.59 -0.26
CA TYR A 37 30.04 18.06 -0.17
C TYR A 37 29.36 18.64 1.10
N SER A 38 28.79 17.87 2.04
CA SER A 38 28.26 18.46 3.30
C SER A 38 27.86 17.42 4.37
N PRO A 39 28.08 17.69 5.68
CA PRO A 39 27.61 16.84 6.78
C PRO A 39 26.10 16.60 6.78
N TYR A 40 25.31 17.57 6.31
CA TYR A 40 23.86 17.44 6.18
C TYR A 40 23.46 16.52 5.02
N VAL A 41 24.24 16.53 3.93
CA VAL A 41 24.06 15.59 2.81
C VAL A 41 24.40 14.17 3.25
N ARG A 42 25.45 14.00 4.07
CA ARG A 42 25.79 12.69 4.65
C ARG A 42 24.70 12.15 5.60
N LEU A 43 24.14 12.99 6.46
CA LEU A 43 23.04 12.59 7.35
C LEU A 43 21.75 12.28 6.56
N ALA A 44 21.43 13.10 5.56
CA ALA A 44 20.30 12.87 4.66
C ALA A 44 20.47 11.55 3.89
N ASN A 45 21.66 11.27 3.36
CA ASN A 45 21.98 10.01 2.68
C ASN A 45 21.85 8.81 3.63
N ASN A 46 22.41 8.90 4.84
CA ASN A 46 22.29 7.83 5.83
C ASN A 46 20.83 7.57 6.24
N TRP A 47 20.02 8.62 6.40
CA TRP A 47 18.59 8.48 6.69
C TRP A 47 17.79 7.95 5.51
N MET A 48 18.11 8.37 4.28
CA MET A 48 17.50 7.84 3.07
C MET A 48 17.83 6.35 2.91
N ASN A 49 19.07 5.94 3.19
CA ASN A 49 19.50 4.54 3.16
C ASN A 49 18.76 3.74 4.24
N LYS A 50 18.71 4.22 5.48
CA LYS A 50 17.92 3.58 6.56
C LYS A 50 16.44 3.45 6.22
N ARG A 51 15.84 4.48 5.60
CA ARG A 51 14.46 4.42 5.13
C ARG A 51 14.29 3.34 4.06
N ARG A 52 15.18 3.27 3.07
CA ARG A 52 15.15 2.25 2.01
C ARG A 52 15.37 0.84 2.58
N GLU A 53 16.28 0.66 3.52
CA GLU A 53 16.49 -0.59 4.25
C GLU A 53 15.21 -1.02 4.98
N TYR A 54 14.55 -0.09 5.68
CA TYR A 54 13.29 -0.38 6.35
C TYR A 54 12.18 -0.77 5.37
N LYS A 55 12.08 -0.08 4.23
CA LYS A 55 11.15 -0.47 3.15
C LYS A 55 11.47 -1.86 2.61
N CYS A 56 12.74 -2.15 2.33
CA CYS A 56 13.19 -3.47 1.91
C CYS A 56 12.79 -4.55 2.93
N LYS A 57 12.95 -4.27 4.23
CA LYS A 57 12.48 -5.17 5.30
C LYS A 57 10.97 -5.40 5.23
N GLN A 58 10.16 -4.33 5.11
CA GLN A 58 8.70 -4.46 4.98
C GLN A 58 8.31 -5.30 3.75
N PHE A 59 8.97 -5.07 2.62
CA PHE A 59 8.81 -5.86 1.41
C PHE A 59 9.13 -7.34 1.65
N LEU A 60 10.29 -7.65 2.24
CA LEU A 60 10.69 -9.03 2.53
C LEU A 60 9.71 -9.72 3.49
N GLN A 61 9.20 -9.00 4.49
CA GLN A 61 8.14 -9.52 5.36
C GLN A 61 6.89 -9.88 4.57
N GLY A 62 6.41 -9.00 3.68
CA GLY A 62 5.26 -9.29 2.83
C GLY A 62 5.50 -10.48 1.88
N LEU A 63 6.71 -10.57 1.32
CA LEU A 63 7.14 -11.69 0.48
C LEU A 63 7.08 -13.01 1.27
N ALA A 64 7.62 -13.00 2.49
CA ALA A 64 7.64 -14.14 3.40
C ALA A 64 6.24 -14.56 3.85
N MET A 65 5.34 -13.61 4.15
CA MET A 65 3.95 -13.91 4.48
C MET A 65 3.28 -14.73 3.38
N LYS A 66 3.68 -14.50 2.13
CA LYS A 66 3.10 -15.20 1.00
C LYS A 66 3.77 -16.54 0.69
N VAL A 67 5.10 -16.59 0.74
CA VAL A 67 5.91 -17.76 0.34
C VAL A 67 6.12 -18.74 1.49
N LEU A 68 6.33 -18.23 2.70
CA LEU A 68 6.66 -18.99 3.91
C LEU A 68 5.49 -19.06 4.90
N LEU A 69 4.38 -18.38 4.61
CA LEU A 69 3.20 -18.29 5.46
C LEU A 69 3.48 -17.76 6.87
N ARG A 70 4.52 -16.91 7.00
CA ARG A 70 4.89 -16.22 8.24
C ARG A 70 5.44 -14.83 7.98
N GLU A 71 5.20 -13.91 8.91
CA GLU A 71 5.66 -12.52 8.79
C GLU A 71 7.07 -12.32 9.37
N GLU A 72 7.37 -12.95 10.50
CA GLU A 72 8.68 -12.85 11.14
C GLU A 72 9.72 -13.65 10.36
N LEU A 73 10.84 -12.99 10.07
CA LEU A 73 11.94 -13.52 9.29
C LEU A 73 13.13 -13.81 10.21
N ASN A 74 13.67 -15.01 10.11
CA ASN A 74 14.99 -15.35 10.67
C ASN A 74 16.04 -15.50 9.55
N SER A 75 17.30 -15.77 9.92
CA SER A 75 18.39 -15.97 8.96
C SER A 75 18.11 -17.09 7.96
N ASP A 76 17.53 -18.20 8.42
CA ASP A 76 17.22 -19.36 7.58
C ASP A 76 16.13 -19.02 6.55
N ASP A 77 15.20 -18.14 6.90
CA ASP A 77 14.16 -17.66 5.98
C ASP A 77 14.71 -16.78 4.87
N LEU A 78 15.64 -15.89 5.22
CA LEU A 78 16.30 -15.04 4.25
C LEU A 78 17.09 -15.89 3.26
N GLN A 79 17.77 -16.92 3.73
CA GLN A 79 18.47 -17.87 2.86
C GLN A 79 17.49 -18.61 1.94
N LYS A 80 16.36 -19.08 2.45
CA LYS A 80 15.31 -19.72 1.63
C LYS A 80 14.74 -18.76 0.59
N LEU A 81 14.47 -17.51 0.94
CA LEU A 81 13.98 -16.50 0.02
C LEU A 81 15.01 -16.22 -1.09
N ASP A 82 16.28 -16.08 -0.75
CA ASP A 82 17.37 -15.89 -1.73
C ASP A 82 17.48 -17.07 -2.70
N GLU A 83 17.38 -18.31 -2.21
CA GLU A 83 17.37 -19.50 -3.07
C GLU A 83 16.17 -19.54 -4.01
N LEU A 84 14.99 -19.12 -3.53
CA LEU A 84 13.77 -19.06 -4.34
C LEU A 84 13.88 -17.97 -5.42
N LEU A 85 14.38 -16.78 -5.07
CA LEU A 85 14.59 -15.68 -6.00
C LEU A 85 15.56 -16.06 -7.12
N LYS A 86 16.69 -16.68 -6.79
CA LYS A 86 17.71 -17.12 -7.75
C LYS A 86 17.20 -18.15 -8.76
N LYS A 87 16.21 -18.96 -8.38
CA LYS A 87 15.61 -20.00 -9.24
C LYS A 87 14.38 -19.49 -9.99
N ASN A 88 13.88 -18.30 -9.68
CA ASN A 88 12.64 -17.80 -10.23
C ASN A 88 12.84 -17.21 -11.62
N VAL A 89 12.04 -17.67 -12.59
CA VAL A 89 12.06 -17.14 -13.97
C VAL A 89 11.63 -15.67 -14.05
N ASN A 90 10.89 -15.18 -13.05
CA ASN A 90 10.43 -13.80 -12.94
C ASN A 90 11.31 -12.95 -12.01
N MET A 91 12.56 -13.34 -11.74
CA MET A 91 13.46 -12.62 -10.83
C MET A 91 13.59 -11.13 -11.17
N LEU A 92 13.70 -10.78 -12.46
CA LEU A 92 13.78 -9.38 -12.90
C LEU A 92 12.54 -8.58 -12.50
N LEU A 93 11.34 -9.13 -12.75
CA LEU A 93 10.09 -8.51 -12.32
C LEU A 93 10.04 -8.33 -10.80
N ILE A 94 10.50 -9.32 -10.03
CA ILE A 94 10.52 -9.22 -8.57
C ILE A 94 11.47 -8.10 -8.10
N ILE A 95 12.62 -7.94 -8.76
CA ILE A 95 13.55 -6.84 -8.50
C ILE A 95 12.91 -5.49 -8.85
N ASP A 96 12.20 -5.40 -9.97
CA ASP A 96 11.48 -4.17 -10.35
C ASP A 96 10.42 -3.80 -9.29
N ILE A 97 9.66 -4.79 -8.79
CA ILE A 97 8.67 -4.56 -7.72
C ILE A 97 9.36 -4.11 -6.42
N LEU A 98 10.49 -4.72 -6.05
CA LEU A 98 11.28 -4.31 -4.88
C LEU A 98 11.80 -2.88 -5.04
N GLU A 99 12.31 -2.52 -6.21
CA GLU A 99 12.78 -1.16 -6.49
C GLU A 99 11.65 -0.14 -6.26
N GLU A 100 10.45 -0.43 -6.76
CA GLU A 100 9.28 0.41 -6.52
C GLU A 100 8.85 0.41 -5.05
N ALA A 101 8.98 -0.71 -4.34
CA ALA A 101 8.69 -0.83 -2.92
C ALA A 101 9.58 0.06 -2.04
N THR A 102 10.86 0.23 -2.40
CA THR A 102 11.79 1.12 -1.68
C THR A 102 11.47 2.60 -1.85
N LYS A 103 10.70 2.95 -2.89
CA LYS A 103 10.28 4.32 -3.22
C LYS A 103 8.89 4.67 -2.68
N THR A 104 8.20 3.73 -2.04
CA THR A 104 6.84 3.93 -1.52
C THR A 104 6.78 5.04 -0.46
N VAL A 105 5.65 5.75 -0.45
CA VAL A 105 5.33 6.69 0.63
C VAL A 105 5.01 5.93 1.92
N SER A 106 4.10 4.95 1.87
CA SER A 106 3.66 4.13 3.01
C SER A 106 4.49 2.86 3.22
N ASP A 107 4.76 2.49 4.47
CA ASP A 107 5.43 1.22 4.82
C ASP A 107 4.53 0.02 4.56
N ILE A 108 3.22 0.17 4.80
CA ILE A 108 2.20 -0.83 4.46
C ILE A 108 2.22 -1.10 2.96
N SER A 109 2.36 -0.07 2.12
CA SER A 109 2.48 -0.25 0.68
C SER A 109 3.71 -1.06 0.28
N SER A 110 4.85 -0.86 0.96
CA SER A 110 6.05 -1.66 0.72
C SER A 110 5.83 -3.13 1.05
N LYS A 111 5.15 -3.42 2.16
CA LYS A 111 4.76 -4.79 2.54
C LYS A 111 3.76 -5.41 1.56
N LEU A 112 2.75 -4.66 1.11
CA LEU A 112 1.78 -5.12 0.10
C LEU A 112 2.46 -5.48 -1.23
N LEU A 113 3.45 -4.69 -1.67
CA LEU A 113 4.27 -5.01 -2.84
C LEU A 113 5.08 -6.28 -2.64
N GLY A 114 5.56 -6.55 -1.42
CA GLY A 114 6.15 -7.82 -1.03
C GLY A 114 5.20 -9.01 -1.24
N ILE A 115 3.95 -8.88 -0.81
CA ILE A 115 2.94 -9.93 -1.00
C ILE A 115 2.69 -10.18 -2.49
N ILE A 116 2.60 -9.11 -3.31
CA ILE A 116 2.44 -9.21 -4.77
C ILE A 116 3.62 -9.98 -5.38
N ALA A 117 4.86 -9.63 -5.01
CA ALA A 117 6.05 -10.34 -5.47
C ALA A 117 6.02 -11.82 -5.05
N GLY A 118 5.54 -12.13 -3.84
CA GLY A 118 5.38 -13.50 -3.38
C GLY A 118 4.35 -14.29 -4.19
N GLN A 119 3.26 -13.65 -4.61
CA GLN A 119 2.27 -14.27 -5.50
C GLN A 119 2.85 -14.56 -6.88
N VAL A 120 3.75 -13.71 -7.38
CA VAL A 120 4.52 -13.95 -8.62
C VAL A 120 5.47 -15.13 -8.44
N ILE A 121 6.16 -15.24 -7.30
CA ILE A 121 7.07 -16.38 -7.01
C ILE A 121 6.30 -17.69 -7.03
N GLU A 122 5.16 -17.75 -6.35
CA GLU A 122 4.30 -18.93 -6.23
C GLU A 122 3.52 -19.26 -7.52
N GLY A 123 3.68 -18.49 -8.59
CA GLY A 123 2.94 -18.67 -9.85
C GLY A 123 1.43 -18.40 -9.73
N GLN A 124 0.99 -17.77 -8.65
CA GLN A 124 -0.42 -17.46 -8.38
C GLN A 124 -0.90 -16.18 -9.07
N ARG A 125 0.04 -15.37 -9.56
CA ARG A 125 -0.24 -14.11 -10.25
C ARG A 125 0.48 -14.06 -11.59
N THR A 126 -0.30 -13.90 -12.66
CA THR A 126 0.23 -13.47 -13.96
C THR A 126 0.25 -11.96 -13.97
N PHE A 127 1.36 -11.36 -14.36
CA PHE A 127 1.54 -9.92 -14.29
C PHE A 127 0.89 -9.22 -15.49
N THR A 128 -0.08 -8.34 -15.23
CA THR A 128 -0.93 -7.66 -16.22
C THR A 128 -0.89 -6.14 -16.06
N TYR A 129 -1.63 -5.42 -16.91
CA TYR A 129 -1.77 -3.96 -16.81
C TYR A 129 -2.39 -3.52 -15.48
N ASP A 130 -3.35 -4.28 -14.96
CA ASP A 130 -3.99 -4.00 -13.66
C ASP A 130 -2.98 -4.10 -12.50
N ASP A 131 -1.98 -4.98 -12.61
CA ASP A 131 -0.89 -5.10 -11.65
C ASP A 131 0.03 -3.88 -11.67
N TRP A 132 0.32 -3.33 -12.85
CA TRP A 132 1.07 -2.07 -12.96
C TRP A 132 0.32 -0.89 -12.36
N ILE A 133 -1.00 -0.81 -12.56
CA ILE A 133 -1.84 0.20 -11.90
C ILE A 133 -1.73 0.04 -10.38
N LEU A 134 -1.84 -1.19 -9.87
CA LEU A 134 -1.76 -1.48 -8.45
C LEU A 134 -0.40 -1.08 -7.85
N ILE A 135 0.70 -1.40 -8.52
CA ILE A 135 2.04 -0.99 -8.08
C ILE A 135 2.16 0.54 -8.04
N ASN A 136 1.74 1.20 -9.11
CA ASN A 136 1.83 2.66 -9.18
C ASN A 136 0.93 3.34 -8.13
N GLY A 137 -0.26 2.80 -7.86
CA GLY A 137 -1.12 3.28 -6.78
C GLY A 137 -0.46 3.11 -5.41
N LEU A 138 0.00 1.90 -5.08
CA LEU A 138 0.68 1.61 -3.81
C LEU A 138 1.93 2.46 -3.59
N LYS A 139 2.72 2.71 -4.64
CA LYS A 139 3.89 3.60 -4.56
C LYS A 139 3.52 4.99 -4.04
N ASN A 140 2.40 5.54 -4.51
CA ASN A 140 2.02 6.93 -4.29
C ASN A 140 1.00 7.12 -3.14
N MET A 141 0.34 6.05 -2.69
CA MET A 141 -0.57 6.09 -1.55
C MET A 141 0.18 6.24 -0.22
N ASN A 142 -0.31 7.14 0.63
CA ASN A 142 0.14 7.25 2.01
C ASN A 142 -0.78 6.47 2.96
N ASN A 143 -0.46 6.44 4.26
CA ASN A 143 -1.24 5.69 5.23
C ASN A 143 -2.71 6.17 5.32
N TRP A 144 -2.95 7.49 5.18
CA TRP A 144 -4.30 8.04 5.17
C TRP A 144 -5.11 7.58 3.95
N ASP A 145 -4.47 7.45 2.79
CA ASP A 145 -5.12 6.88 1.61
C ASP A 145 -5.52 5.43 1.81
N ILE A 146 -4.64 4.62 2.41
CA ILE A 146 -4.94 3.22 2.67
C ILE A 146 -6.11 3.09 3.64
N GLU A 147 -6.15 3.88 4.70
CA GLU A 147 -7.26 3.85 5.66
C GLU A 147 -8.58 4.36 5.05
N ASN A 148 -8.55 5.43 4.25
CA ASN A 148 -9.75 5.90 3.56
C ASN A 148 -10.22 4.93 2.46
N PHE A 149 -9.29 4.27 1.77
CA PHE A 149 -9.59 3.18 0.84
C PHE A 149 -10.27 2.01 1.56
N LYS A 150 -9.81 1.65 2.76
CA LYS A 150 -10.45 0.61 3.56
C LYS A 150 -11.89 0.99 3.92
N LYS A 151 -12.15 2.23 4.33
CA LYS A 151 -13.52 2.69 4.65
C LYS A 151 -14.50 2.41 3.51
N ILE A 152 -14.13 2.75 2.27
CA ILE A 152 -14.99 2.51 1.10
C ILE A 152 -15.15 1.02 0.78
N TYR A 153 -14.09 0.22 0.86
CA TYR A 153 -14.20 -1.22 0.56
C TYR A 153 -14.85 -2.05 1.66
N SER A 154 -14.76 -1.60 2.92
CA SER A 154 -15.55 -2.18 4.01
C SER A 154 -17.04 -1.92 3.81
N TYR A 155 -17.43 -0.71 3.36
CA TYR A 155 -18.82 -0.44 2.96
C TYR A 155 -19.31 -1.43 1.89
N PHE A 156 -18.53 -1.65 0.82
CA PHE A 156 -18.92 -2.61 -0.22
C PHE A 156 -18.95 -4.07 0.25
N GLU A 157 -18.22 -4.42 1.30
CA GLU A 157 -18.32 -5.75 1.91
C GLU A 157 -19.57 -5.89 2.79
N GLU A 158 -19.93 -4.84 3.53
CA GLU A 158 -21.14 -4.77 4.35
C GLU A 158 -22.42 -4.67 3.50
N HIS A 159 -22.33 -4.04 2.32
CA HIS A 159 -23.39 -3.82 1.35
C HIS A 159 -23.03 -4.39 -0.04
N PRO A 160 -22.95 -5.73 -0.20
CA PRO A 160 -22.47 -6.36 -1.43
C PRO A 160 -23.35 -6.10 -2.67
N GLU A 161 -24.62 -5.77 -2.46
CA GLU A 161 -25.59 -5.33 -3.47
C GLU A 161 -25.24 -3.97 -4.08
N ASP A 162 -24.51 -3.12 -3.35
CA ASP A 162 -24.14 -1.80 -3.82
C ASP A 162 -22.96 -1.86 -4.80
N GLY A 163 -23.14 -1.21 -5.95
CA GLY A 163 -22.08 -0.99 -6.93
C GLY A 163 -21.33 0.33 -6.73
N GLU A 164 -21.92 1.26 -5.98
CA GLU A 164 -21.49 2.65 -5.84
C GLU A 164 -21.73 3.15 -4.40
N VAL A 165 -20.93 4.11 -3.95
CA VAL A 165 -21.15 4.79 -2.65
C VAL A 165 -20.67 6.24 -2.71
N SER A 166 -21.41 7.14 -2.06
CA SER A 166 -21.03 8.55 -1.97
C SER A 166 -20.17 8.84 -0.74
N THR A 167 -19.33 9.87 -0.81
CA THR A 167 -18.55 10.36 0.35
C THR A 167 -19.44 10.77 1.53
N THR A 168 -20.65 11.23 1.26
CA THR A 168 -21.61 11.58 2.32
C THR A 168 -22.11 10.35 3.04
N CYS A 169 -22.43 9.27 2.30
CA CYS A 169 -22.83 7.99 2.90
C CYS A 169 -21.76 7.44 3.84
N LEU A 170 -20.49 7.47 3.39
CA LEU A 170 -19.35 6.97 4.17
C LEU A 170 -19.16 7.72 5.50
N ILE A 171 -19.46 9.02 5.56
CA ILE A 171 -19.28 9.82 6.79
C ILE A 171 -20.48 9.73 7.72
N GLN A 172 -21.67 9.70 7.14
CA GLN A 172 -22.89 9.62 7.92
C GLN A 172 -23.21 8.18 8.34
N ASN A 173 -22.49 7.20 7.78
CA ASN A 173 -22.71 5.77 8.00
C ASN A 173 -24.17 5.39 7.69
N ILE A 174 -24.65 5.82 6.52
CA ILE A 174 -26.00 5.57 6.01
C ILE A 174 -25.94 4.82 4.68
N SER A 175 -27.01 4.13 4.32
CA SER A 175 -27.08 3.42 3.03
C SER A 175 -27.26 4.39 1.86
N MET A 176 -26.98 3.92 0.64
CA MET A 176 -27.25 4.69 -0.58
C MET A 176 -28.75 4.95 -0.79
N GLU A 177 -29.65 4.06 -0.38
CA GLU A 177 -31.10 4.29 -0.39
C GLU A 177 -31.51 5.42 0.55
N GLU A 178 -31.00 5.39 1.79
CA GLU A 178 -31.26 6.44 2.78
C GLU A 178 -30.75 7.80 2.28
N TYR A 179 -29.56 7.83 1.70
CA TYR A 179 -29.00 9.03 1.09
C TYR A 179 -29.86 9.57 -0.07
N LYS A 180 -30.32 8.69 -0.97
CA LYS A 180 -31.23 9.07 -2.08
C LYS A 180 -32.54 9.67 -1.55
N GLN A 181 -33.09 9.13 -0.46
CA GLN A 181 -34.29 9.70 0.19
C GLN A 181 -34.01 11.09 0.79
N ILE A 182 -32.89 11.26 1.48
CA ILE A 182 -32.49 12.55 2.07
C ILE A 182 -32.32 13.61 0.98
N ILE A 183 -31.66 13.29 -0.13
CA ILE A 183 -31.49 14.23 -1.25
C ILE A 183 -32.84 14.60 -1.87
N ASN A 184 -33.70 13.61 -2.15
CA ASN A 184 -34.99 13.90 -2.76
C ASN A 184 -35.83 14.83 -1.89
N ASN A 185 -35.85 14.57 -0.57
CA ASN A 185 -36.55 15.41 0.39
C ASN A 185 -35.93 16.82 0.51
N SER A 186 -34.59 16.95 0.47
CA SER A 186 -33.92 18.27 0.56
C SER A 186 -34.12 19.11 -0.69
N VAL A 187 -34.15 18.49 -1.87
CA VAL A 187 -34.47 19.16 -3.14
C VAL A 187 -35.91 19.67 -3.14
N GLU A 188 -36.85 18.90 -2.59
CA GLU A 188 -38.26 19.32 -2.45
C GLU A 188 -38.44 20.46 -1.44
N THR A 189 -37.68 20.45 -0.34
CA THR A 189 -37.84 21.41 0.77
C THR A 189 -36.95 22.65 0.67
N LYS A 190 -35.95 22.66 -0.23
CA LYS A 190 -34.90 23.70 -0.36
C LYS A 190 -34.10 23.96 0.93
N ASP A 191 -34.09 23.02 1.86
CA ASP A 191 -33.28 23.11 3.08
C ASP A 191 -31.87 22.56 2.82
N HIS A 192 -30.94 23.49 2.57
CA HIS A 192 -29.53 23.19 2.32
C HIS A 192 -28.67 23.15 3.60
N SER A 193 -29.25 23.39 4.78
CA SER A 193 -28.49 23.55 6.04
C SER A 193 -27.73 22.29 6.45
N ILE A 194 -28.34 21.12 6.26
CA ILE A 194 -27.70 19.82 6.52
C ILE A 194 -26.51 19.61 5.58
N GLN A 195 -26.63 20.00 4.32
CA GLN A 195 -25.60 19.81 3.29
C GLN A 195 -24.39 20.73 3.52
N GLU A 196 -24.64 22.01 3.84
CA GLU A 196 -23.60 22.98 4.15
C GLU A 196 -22.80 22.58 5.41
N SER A 197 -23.47 21.96 6.38
CA SER A 197 -22.80 21.42 7.59
C SER A 197 -21.82 20.28 7.28
N ILE A 198 -22.16 19.40 6.33
CA ILE A 198 -21.32 18.26 5.90
C ILE A 198 -20.13 18.76 5.08
N MET A 199 -20.36 19.70 4.16
CA MET A 199 -19.29 20.25 3.31
C MET A 199 -18.23 21.02 4.11
N ASN A 200 -18.65 21.64 5.22
CA ASN A 200 -17.75 22.33 6.13
C ASN A 200 -17.03 21.38 7.11
N ASN A 201 -17.35 20.08 7.10
CA ASN A 201 -16.67 19.09 7.92
C ASN A 201 -15.27 18.79 7.34
N GLU A 202 -14.23 18.97 8.16
CA GLU A 202 -12.84 18.70 7.75
C GLU A 202 -12.55 17.22 7.49
N GLU A 203 -13.23 16.30 8.17
CA GLU A 203 -13.18 14.87 7.85
C GLU A 203 -13.74 14.61 6.46
N PHE A 204 -14.81 15.30 6.06
CA PHE A 204 -15.37 15.20 4.71
C PHE A 204 -14.41 15.66 3.64
N LYS A 205 -13.78 16.82 3.83
CA LYS A 205 -12.79 17.34 2.88
C LYS A 205 -11.58 16.40 2.77
N THR A 206 -11.12 15.85 3.89
CA THR A 206 -9.99 14.93 3.93
C THR A 206 -10.30 13.61 3.23
N LEU A 207 -11.46 13.01 3.53
CA LEU A 207 -11.93 11.78 2.89
C LEU A 207 -12.11 11.97 1.39
N LYS A 208 -12.83 13.01 0.96
CA LYS A 208 -13.05 13.36 -0.45
C LYS A 208 -11.72 13.53 -1.18
N SER A 209 -10.80 14.32 -0.64
CA SER A 209 -9.48 14.59 -1.25
C SER A 209 -8.67 13.30 -1.42
N SER A 210 -8.64 12.45 -0.38
CA SER A 210 -7.94 11.18 -0.41
C SER A 210 -8.53 10.21 -1.44
N LEU A 211 -9.86 10.03 -1.47
CA LEU A 211 -10.51 9.16 -2.45
C LEU A 211 -10.36 9.67 -3.89
N MET A 212 -10.43 10.99 -4.11
CA MET A 212 -10.15 11.57 -5.44
C MET A 212 -8.71 11.31 -5.89
N ARG A 213 -7.73 11.39 -4.98
CA ARG A 213 -6.34 11.04 -5.27
C ARG A 213 -6.19 9.54 -5.57
N ILE A 214 -6.84 8.67 -4.81
CA ILE A 214 -6.82 7.22 -5.06
C ILE A 214 -7.44 6.91 -6.42
N SER A 215 -8.49 7.64 -6.82
CA SER A 215 -9.09 7.50 -8.13
C SER A 215 -8.19 7.99 -9.26
N SER A 216 -7.40 9.04 -9.05
CA SER A 216 -6.41 9.47 -10.05
C SER A 216 -5.28 8.45 -10.25
N PHE A 217 -5.08 7.55 -9.29
CA PHE A 217 -4.23 6.36 -9.42
C PHE A 217 -4.95 5.15 -10.05
N GLN A 218 -6.20 5.31 -10.47
CA GLN A 218 -7.05 4.27 -11.07
C GLN A 218 -7.36 3.08 -10.15
N ILE A 219 -7.10 3.22 -8.85
CA ILE A 219 -7.38 2.18 -7.83
C ILE A 219 -8.89 2.09 -7.54
N ILE A 220 -9.61 3.21 -7.64
CA ILE A 220 -11.07 3.28 -7.56
C ILE A 220 -11.63 4.13 -8.69
N SER A 221 -12.86 3.86 -9.12
CA SER A 221 -13.52 4.62 -10.18
C SER A 221 -14.40 5.71 -9.58
N VAL A 222 -14.42 6.90 -10.20
CA VAL A 222 -15.46 7.89 -9.92
C VAL A 222 -16.72 7.47 -10.67
N GLY A 223 -17.82 7.30 -9.94
CA GLY A 223 -19.14 7.03 -10.50
C GLY A 223 -19.79 8.28 -11.09
N PRO A 224 -21.08 8.24 -11.44
CA PRO A 224 -21.77 9.40 -11.98
C PRO A 224 -21.66 10.59 -11.02
N VAL A 225 -21.01 11.65 -11.47
CA VAL A 225 -20.86 12.88 -10.70
C VAL A 225 -22.20 13.58 -10.66
N THR A 226 -22.91 13.45 -9.54
CA THR A 226 -24.04 14.32 -9.23
C THR A 226 -23.49 15.69 -8.84
N PHE A 227 -23.24 16.54 -9.84
CA PHE A 227 -22.70 17.90 -9.70
C PHE A 227 -23.54 18.85 -8.83
N ALA A 228 -24.70 18.41 -8.33
CA ALA A 228 -25.59 19.25 -7.56
C ALA A 228 -25.14 19.51 -6.12
N MET A 229 -24.25 18.68 -5.52
CA MET A 229 -24.08 18.67 -4.05
C MET A 229 -22.65 18.46 -3.53
N ASP A 230 -21.62 18.59 -4.38
CA ASP A 230 -20.19 18.48 -4.01
C ASP A 230 -19.75 17.14 -3.36
N SER A 231 -20.65 16.17 -3.23
CA SER A 231 -20.37 14.77 -2.94
C SER A 231 -19.81 14.08 -4.17
N VAL A 232 -18.90 13.13 -3.97
CA VAL A 232 -18.36 12.30 -5.05
C VAL A 232 -18.83 10.87 -4.82
N THR A 233 -19.41 10.29 -5.85
CA THR A 233 -19.76 8.88 -5.88
C THR A 233 -18.59 8.09 -6.42
N PHE A 234 -18.30 6.96 -5.79
CA PHE A 234 -17.22 6.06 -6.17
C PHE A 234 -17.77 4.67 -6.44
N GLU A 235 -17.18 3.99 -7.40
CA GLU A 235 -17.56 2.64 -7.83
C GLU A 235 -16.44 1.65 -7.57
N ARG A 236 -16.83 0.42 -7.20
CA ARG A 236 -15.91 -0.71 -7.09
C ARG A 236 -15.33 -1.05 -8.46
N ASN A 237 -14.04 -1.40 -8.51
CA ASN A 237 -13.40 -1.86 -9.74
C ASN A 237 -12.46 -3.04 -9.47
N LYS A 238 -11.95 -3.65 -10.53
CA LYS A 238 -11.11 -4.86 -10.42
C LYS A 238 -9.81 -4.61 -9.63
N VAL A 239 -9.17 -3.46 -9.84
CA VAL A 239 -7.89 -3.13 -9.19
C VAL A 239 -8.08 -2.91 -7.70
N GLY A 240 -9.09 -2.13 -7.30
CA GLY A 240 -9.38 -1.90 -5.89
C GLY A 240 -9.87 -3.18 -5.20
N ASN A 241 -10.68 -4.02 -5.86
CA ASN A 241 -11.03 -5.34 -5.31
C ASN A 241 -9.77 -6.17 -5.00
N GLU A 242 -8.77 -6.12 -5.87
CA GLU A 242 -7.51 -6.83 -5.64
C GLU A 242 -6.68 -6.19 -4.51
N LEU A 243 -6.59 -4.87 -4.46
CA LEU A 243 -5.92 -4.16 -3.36
C LEU A 243 -6.54 -4.53 -2.00
N TYR A 244 -7.86 -4.55 -1.91
CA TYR A 244 -8.56 -4.86 -0.66
C TYR A 244 -8.31 -6.29 -0.20
N LYS A 245 -8.26 -7.26 -1.13
CA LYS A 245 -7.85 -8.64 -0.80
C LYS A 245 -6.43 -8.70 -0.24
N LEU A 246 -5.49 -7.94 -0.80
CA LEU A 246 -4.12 -7.89 -0.32
C LEU A 246 -4.03 -7.27 1.08
N ILE A 247 -4.78 -6.20 1.35
CA ILE A 247 -4.84 -5.57 2.67
C ILE A 247 -5.30 -6.58 3.73
N LYS A 248 -6.33 -7.37 3.44
CA LYS A 248 -6.82 -8.42 4.34
C LYS A 248 -5.81 -9.52 4.65
N ILE A 249 -4.77 -9.70 3.84
CA ILE A 249 -3.70 -10.66 4.14
C ILE A 249 -2.82 -10.14 5.29
N ILE A 250 -2.65 -8.81 5.39
CA ILE A 250 -1.84 -8.18 6.45
C ILE A 250 -2.61 -8.10 7.78
N GLU A 251 -3.93 -8.03 7.73
CA GLU A 251 -4.80 -7.88 8.91
C GLU A 251 -5.20 -9.20 9.58
N ARG A 252 -4.76 -10.34 9.04
CA ARG A 252 -5.00 -11.69 9.58
C ARG A 252 -3.89 -12.12 10.51
#